data_AF-C6T242-F1
#
_entry.id   AF-C6T242-F1
#
_cell.length_a   1.000
_cell.length_b   1.000
_cell.length_c   1.000
_cell.angle_alpha   90.00
_cell.angle_beta   90.00
_cell.angle_gamma   90.00
#
_symmetry.space_group_name_H-M   'P 1'
#
loop_
_entity.id
_entity.type
_entity.pdbx_description
1 polymer ?
#
loop_
_entity_poly.entity_id
_entity_poly.type
_entity_poly.pdbx_seq_one_letter_code
_entity_poly.pdbx_strand_id
1 'polypeptide(L)'
;MPGPGPHLMYAMGSGLCLTSISNGRFSPHHTLFYTINAFFGPDVGSFTEWLGSLFGGSAHAFGSALEDLTHHPLFYILLLGLPLSFLYSRISSYLLHTQLLDSLSRVPLTRMQCFLLISAGSFTHFFLDHLFEENGKTTTYTWILSTGWWQSRAPVNPDAVVVVVFLCACLIGGFFYLNRANASNSIKKSHISQCFL
;
A
#
# COMPACT_ATOMS: atom_id res chain seq x y z
N MET A 1 -2.64 -0.51 -16.23
CA MET A 1 -2.53 -0.78 -14.78
C MET A 1 -3.63 -1.73 -14.32
N PRO A 2 -3.37 -2.69 -13.40
CA PRO A 2 -4.32 -3.50 -12.66
C PRO A 2 -5.08 -2.66 -11.64
N GLY A 3 -6.32 -3.10 -11.38
CA GLY A 3 -7.21 -2.37 -10.51
C GLY A 3 -6.65 -2.30 -9.09
N PRO A 4 -7.25 -1.47 -8.24
CA PRO A 4 -6.92 -1.38 -6.83
C PRO A 4 -7.00 -2.73 -6.10
N GLY A 5 -7.92 -3.60 -6.54
CA GLY A 5 -8.12 -4.93 -5.99
C GLY A 5 -6.88 -5.84 -6.09
N PRO A 6 -6.40 -6.18 -7.30
CA PRO A 6 -5.22 -7.02 -7.49
C PRO A 6 -3.98 -6.56 -6.74
N HIS A 7 -3.67 -5.25 -6.78
CA HIS A 7 -2.54 -4.68 -6.05
C HIS A 7 -2.66 -4.89 -4.54
N LEU A 8 -3.81 -4.52 -3.99
CA LEU A 8 -4.07 -4.62 -2.56
C LEU A 8 -4.11 -6.09 -2.09
N MET A 9 -4.77 -6.97 -2.85
CA MET A 9 -4.85 -8.40 -2.54
C MET A 9 -3.49 -9.08 -2.61
N TYR A 10 -2.72 -8.82 -3.67
CA TYR A 10 -1.40 -9.42 -3.84
C TYR A 10 -0.45 -8.95 -2.73
N ALA A 11 -0.38 -7.64 -2.48
CA ALA A 11 0.55 -7.09 -1.50
C ALA A 11 0.15 -7.42 -0.06
N MET A 12 -1.13 -7.35 0.28
CA MET A 12 -1.58 -7.73 1.62
C MET A 12 -1.44 -9.25 1.84
N GLY A 13 -1.79 -10.06 0.85
CA GLY A 13 -1.65 -11.51 0.91
C GLY A 13 -0.19 -11.96 1.05
N SER A 14 0.72 -11.39 0.25
CA SER A 14 2.16 -11.69 0.36
C SER A 14 2.75 -11.17 1.67
N GLY A 15 2.31 -9.99 2.16
CA GLY A 15 2.70 -9.50 3.48
C GLY A 15 2.26 -10.42 4.62
N LEU A 16 1.04 -10.95 4.59
CA LEU A 16 0.57 -11.96 5.55
C LEU A 16 1.36 -13.27 5.46
N CYS A 17 1.69 -13.72 4.24
CA CYS A 17 2.55 -14.88 4.01
C CYS A 17 3.94 -14.68 4.65
N LEU A 18 4.56 -13.50 4.43
CA LEU A 18 5.84 -13.13 5.05
C LEU A 18 5.73 -13.05 6.57
N THR A 19 4.63 -12.55 7.12
CA THR A 19 4.36 -12.61 8.57
C THR A 19 4.39 -14.06 9.06
N SER A 20 3.74 -14.99 8.37
CA SER A 20 3.72 -16.40 8.75
C SER A 20 5.11 -17.04 8.68
N ILE A 21 5.80 -16.91 7.54
CA ILE A 21 7.10 -17.55 7.30
C ILE A 21 8.20 -16.97 8.22
N SER A 22 8.10 -15.68 8.56
CA SER A 22 9.05 -15.01 9.46
C SER A 22 8.73 -15.19 10.94
N ASN A 23 7.73 -16.02 11.29
CA ASN A 23 7.22 -16.19 12.65
C ASN A 23 6.88 -14.84 13.31
N GLY A 24 6.27 -13.94 12.55
CA GLY A 24 5.82 -12.62 12.97
C GLY A 24 6.91 -11.54 13.08
N ARG A 25 8.16 -11.83 12.67
CA ARG A 25 9.20 -10.78 12.57
C ARG A 25 8.84 -9.73 11.53
N PHE A 26 8.26 -10.16 10.41
CA PHE A 26 7.53 -9.30 9.48
C PHE A 26 6.15 -9.00 10.09
N SER A 27 6.09 -7.95 10.88
CA SER A 27 4.90 -7.56 11.64
C SER A 27 3.84 -6.87 10.79
N PRO A 28 2.61 -6.65 11.33
CA PRO A 28 1.55 -5.92 10.65
C PRO A 28 1.95 -4.53 10.13
N HIS A 29 2.92 -3.86 10.79
CA HIS A 29 3.47 -2.58 10.33
C HIS A 29 4.18 -2.72 8.97
N HIS A 30 4.93 -3.81 8.78
CA HIS A 30 5.62 -4.08 7.53
C HIS A 30 4.62 -4.33 6.41
N THR A 31 3.63 -5.20 6.67
CA THR A 31 2.55 -5.51 5.74
C THR A 31 1.79 -4.26 5.33
N LEU A 32 1.45 -3.38 6.28
CA LEU A 32 0.72 -2.15 6.01
C LEU A 32 1.48 -1.23 5.04
N PHE A 33 2.72 -0.86 5.36
CA PHE A 33 3.46 0.09 4.51
C PHE A 33 3.86 -0.54 3.17
N TYR A 34 4.22 -1.83 3.16
CA TYR A 34 4.45 -2.54 1.90
C TYR A 34 3.19 -2.48 1.00
N THR A 35 2.03 -2.79 1.57
CA THR A 35 0.74 -2.79 0.86
C THR A 35 0.37 -1.40 0.34
N ILE A 36 0.52 -0.36 1.17
CA ILE A 36 0.23 1.03 0.75
C ILE A 36 1.08 1.43 -0.46
N ASN A 37 2.37 1.08 -0.48
CA ASN A 37 3.24 1.47 -1.59
C ASN A 37 3.09 0.57 -2.83
N ALA A 38 2.71 -0.70 -2.65
CA ALA A 38 2.35 -1.56 -3.77
C ALA A 38 1.03 -1.17 -4.42
N PHE A 39 0.10 -0.62 -3.64
CA PHE A 39 -1.18 -0.19 -4.16
C PHE A 39 -1.17 1.27 -4.60
N PHE A 40 -1.01 2.22 -3.69
CA PHE A 40 -1.14 3.64 -4.01
C PHE A 40 0.13 4.28 -4.54
N GLY A 41 1.32 3.71 -4.25
CA GLY A 41 2.58 4.45 -4.28
C GLY A 41 2.82 5.23 -5.58
N PRO A 42 3.23 4.56 -6.68
CA PRO A 42 3.42 5.24 -7.96
C PRO A 42 2.14 5.90 -8.51
N ASP A 43 0.97 5.29 -8.28
CA ASP A 43 -0.37 5.76 -8.67
C ASP A 43 -0.81 7.09 -8.03
N VAL A 44 -0.08 7.61 -7.02
CA VAL A 44 -0.34 8.98 -6.52
C VAL A 44 -0.20 10.01 -7.65
N GLY A 45 0.69 9.76 -8.62
CA GLY A 45 0.87 10.62 -9.79
C GLY A 45 -0.39 10.72 -10.65
N SER A 46 -0.91 9.58 -11.09
CA SER A 46 -2.12 9.51 -11.92
C SER A 46 -3.36 10.07 -11.20
N PHE A 47 -3.48 9.84 -9.88
CA PHE A 47 -4.53 10.49 -9.08
C PHE A 47 -4.38 12.02 -9.04
N THR A 48 -3.15 12.52 -8.93
CA THR A 48 -2.87 13.96 -8.92
C THR A 48 -3.12 14.60 -10.28
N GLU A 49 -2.77 13.90 -11.37
CA GLU A 49 -3.10 14.31 -12.74
C GLU A 49 -4.61 14.42 -12.95
N TRP A 50 -5.36 13.39 -12.55
CA TRP A 50 -6.82 13.40 -12.60
C TRP A 50 -7.41 14.57 -11.80
N LEU A 51 -6.97 14.77 -10.55
CA LEU A 51 -7.40 15.90 -9.73
C LEU A 51 -7.07 17.24 -10.40
N GLY A 52 -5.84 17.41 -10.90
CA GLY A 52 -5.42 18.61 -11.61
C GLY A 52 -6.28 18.91 -12.85
N SER A 53 -6.73 17.86 -13.55
CA SER A 53 -7.63 17.99 -14.70
C SER A 53 -9.00 18.61 -14.36
N LEU A 54 -9.44 18.51 -13.09
CA LEU A 54 -10.70 19.13 -12.63
C LEU A 54 -10.58 20.65 -12.48
N PHE A 55 -9.37 21.16 -12.23
CA PHE A 55 -9.10 22.58 -12.02
C PHE A 55 -8.51 23.28 -13.25
N GLY A 56 -7.92 22.51 -14.18
CA GLY A 56 -7.34 23.01 -15.43
C GLY A 56 -6.06 23.83 -15.24
N GLY A 57 -5.54 24.39 -16.33
CA GLY A 57 -4.39 25.29 -16.31
C GLY A 57 -3.13 24.69 -15.67
N SER A 58 -2.53 25.43 -14.73
CA SER A 58 -1.31 25.02 -14.03
C SER A 58 -1.47 23.77 -13.17
N ALA A 59 -2.68 23.50 -12.66
CA ALA A 59 -2.96 22.32 -11.85
C ALA A 59 -2.86 21.02 -12.68
N HIS A 60 -3.37 21.05 -13.91
CA HIS A 60 -3.25 19.91 -14.82
C HIS A 60 -1.79 19.69 -15.27
N ALA A 61 -1.08 20.78 -15.60
CA ALA A 61 0.34 20.69 -15.97
C ALA A 61 1.22 20.14 -14.83
N PHE A 62 0.97 20.55 -13.59
CA PHE A 62 1.66 20.02 -12.42
C PHE A 62 1.33 18.55 -12.18
N GLY A 63 0.07 18.16 -12.30
CA GLY A 63 -0.36 16.77 -12.15
C GLY A 63 0.26 15.83 -13.18
N SER A 64 0.29 16.23 -14.45
CA SER A 64 0.93 15.46 -15.53
C SER A 64 2.45 15.33 -15.32
N ALA A 65 3.14 16.39 -14.91
CA ALA A 65 4.56 16.31 -14.60
C ALA A 65 4.84 15.38 -13.40
N LEU A 66 3.98 15.39 -12.38
CA LEU A 66 4.09 14.48 -11.26
C LEU A 66 3.85 13.03 -11.67
N GLU A 67 2.86 12.75 -12.50
CA GLU A 67 2.61 11.42 -13.06
C GLU A 67 3.85 10.87 -13.75
N ASP A 68 4.44 11.62 -14.69
CA ASP A 68 5.64 11.21 -15.41
C ASP A 68 6.81 10.91 -14.46
N LEU A 69 6.96 11.72 -13.40
CA LEU A 69 8.01 11.56 -12.41
C LEU A 69 7.77 10.37 -11.47
N THR A 70 6.53 10.13 -11.02
CA THR A 70 6.26 9.08 -10.03
C THR A 70 6.00 7.71 -10.67
N HIS A 71 5.56 7.64 -11.92
CA HIS A 71 5.42 6.37 -12.63
C HIS A 71 6.71 5.85 -13.26
N HIS A 72 7.83 6.56 -13.11
CA HIS A 72 9.11 5.98 -13.46
C HIS A 72 9.61 5.01 -12.35
N PRO A 73 10.00 3.75 -12.67
CA PRO A 73 10.28 2.69 -11.69
C PRO A 73 11.23 3.04 -10.55
N LEU A 74 12.17 3.94 -10.81
CA LEU A 74 13.16 4.37 -9.83
C LEU A 74 12.87 5.74 -9.22
N PHE A 75 12.12 6.61 -9.91
CA PHE A 75 11.99 8.00 -9.47
C PHE A 75 11.03 8.14 -8.31
N TYR A 76 9.97 7.34 -8.23
CA TYR A 76 9.14 7.28 -7.03
C TYR A 76 9.97 7.01 -5.77
N ILE A 77 10.87 6.02 -5.86
CA ILE A 77 11.75 5.64 -4.76
C ILE A 77 12.74 6.77 -4.42
N LEU A 78 13.34 7.41 -5.43
CA LEU A 78 14.33 8.46 -5.21
C LEU A 78 13.70 9.76 -4.69
N LEU A 79 12.54 10.16 -5.20
CA LEU A 79 11.86 11.41 -4.87
C LEU A 79 11.05 11.29 -3.59
N LEU A 80 10.23 10.24 -3.47
CA LEU A 80 9.30 10.06 -2.36
C LEU A 80 9.77 9.04 -1.32
N GLY A 81 10.69 8.15 -1.65
CA GLY A 81 11.16 7.12 -0.72
C GLY A 81 11.79 7.69 0.56
N LEU A 82 12.67 8.69 0.43
CA LEU A 82 13.24 9.37 1.60
C LEU A 82 12.17 10.09 2.44
N PRO A 83 11.39 11.05 1.92
CA PRO A 83 10.42 11.76 2.75
C PRO A 83 9.36 10.82 3.35
N LEU A 84 8.86 9.85 2.58
CA LEU A 84 7.91 8.86 3.10
C LEU A 84 8.53 7.94 4.16
N SER A 85 9.83 7.61 4.07
CA SER A 85 10.47 6.78 5.10
C SER A 85 10.49 7.46 6.48
N PHE A 86 10.66 8.78 6.51
CA PHE A 86 10.58 9.56 7.74
C PHE A 86 9.14 9.58 8.28
N LEU A 87 8.16 9.82 7.40
CA LEU A 87 6.75 9.81 7.75
C LEU A 87 6.30 8.44 8.28
N TYR A 88 6.58 7.36 7.56
CA TYR A 88 6.19 6.01 7.96
C TYR A 88 6.88 5.54 9.23
N SER A 89 8.14 5.91 9.46
CA SER A 89 8.80 5.61 10.75
C SER A 89 8.09 6.31 11.92
N ARG A 90 7.64 7.56 11.74
CA ARG A 90 6.84 8.29 12.74
C ARG A 90 5.46 7.66 12.94
N ILE A 91 4.78 7.30 11.85
CA ILE A 91 3.48 6.62 11.91
C ILE A 91 3.62 5.27 12.61
N SER A 92 4.66 4.48 12.31
CA SER A 92 4.91 3.21 12.99
C SER A 92 5.04 3.38 14.50
N SER A 93 5.83 4.36 14.94
CA SER A 93 5.94 4.71 16.37
C SER A 93 4.59 5.10 16.96
N TYR A 94 3.85 5.97 16.31
CA TYR A 94 2.53 6.39 16.77
C TYR A 94 1.55 5.21 16.92
N LEU A 95 1.49 4.33 15.90
CA LEU A 95 0.62 3.16 15.88
C LEU A 95 0.96 2.13 16.96
N LEU A 96 2.25 1.96 17.28
CA LEU A 96 2.67 1.12 18.40
C LEU A 96 2.32 1.74 19.75
N HIS A 97 2.59 3.04 19.94
CA HIS A 97 2.32 3.73 21.21
C HIS A 97 0.83 3.77 21.53
N THR A 98 -0.02 3.92 20.51
CA THR A 98 -1.49 3.93 20.65
C THR A 98 -2.11 2.52 20.67
N GLN A 99 -1.29 1.46 20.56
CA GLN A 99 -1.75 0.06 20.54
C GLN A 99 -2.74 -0.24 19.39
N LEU A 100 -2.69 0.57 18.33
CA LEU A 100 -3.53 0.39 17.14
C LEU A 100 -3.05 -0.76 16.27
N LEU A 101 -1.74 -1.03 16.24
CA LEU A 101 -1.15 -2.19 15.56
C LEU A 101 -0.06 -2.81 16.43
N ASP A 102 -0.14 -4.12 16.64
CA ASP A 102 0.86 -4.86 17.40
C ASP A 102 2.14 -5.13 16.59
N SER A 103 3.23 -5.43 17.30
CA SER A 103 4.48 -5.93 16.72
C SER A 103 5.16 -6.83 17.74
N LEU A 104 5.61 -8.02 17.34
CA LEU A 104 6.30 -8.95 18.22
C LEU A 104 7.51 -8.33 18.92
N SER A 105 8.26 -7.48 18.20
CA SER A 105 9.44 -6.81 18.76
C SER A 105 9.08 -5.61 19.66
N ARG A 106 7.83 -5.10 19.61
CA ARG A 106 7.41 -3.82 20.21
C ARG A 106 8.30 -2.62 19.84
N VAL A 107 9.05 -2.72 18.76
CA VAL A 107 9.93 -1.67 18.24
C VAL A 107 9.34 -1.12 16.95
N PRO A 108 9.27 0.21 16.77
CA PRO A 108 8.81 0.82 15.53
C PRO A 108 9.76 0.54 14.37
N LEU A 109 9.24 0.65 13.16
CA LEU A 109 10.06 0.53 11.98
C LEU A 109 11.07 1.68 11.89
N THR A 110 12.32 1.30 11.64
CA THR A 110 13.38 2.26 11.35
C THR A 110 13.15 2.90 9.99
N ARG A 111 13.73 4.08 9.76
CA ARG A 111 13.65 4.78 8.46
C ARG A 111 14.18 3.92 7.32
N MET A 112 15.25 3.16 7.54
CA MET A 112 15.79 2.25 6.53
C MET A 112 14.81 1.13 6.20
N GLN A 113 14.16 0.54 7.20
CA GLN A 113 13.12 -0.47 6.95
C GLN A 113 11.94 0.13 6.18
N CYS A 114 11.49 1.33 6.53
CA CYS A 114 10.44 2.01 5.78
C CYS A 114 10.86 2.29 4.33
N PHE A 115 12.08 2.76 4.11
CA PHE A 115 12.63 2.98 2.76
C PHE A 115 12.62 1.68 1.93
N LEU A 116 13.09 0.57 2.51
CA LEU A 116 13.07 -0.73 1.84
C LEU A 116 11.65 -1.24 1.54
N LEU A 117 10.69 -1.01 2.46
CA LEU A 117 9.28 -1.37 2.23
C LEU A 117 8.63 -0.50 1.14
N ILE A 118 8.99 0.77 1.07
CA ILE A 118 8.57 1.67 -0.02
C ILE A 118 9.11 1.15 -1.35
N SER A 119 10.40 0.84 -1.43
CA SER A 119 11.04 0.30 -2.62
C SER A 119 10.42 -1.04 -3.04
N ALA A 120 10.25 -1.98 -2.10
CA ALA A 120 9.65 -3.28 -2.36
C ALA A 120 8.20 -3.17 -2.82
N GLY A 121 7.42 -2.29 -2.18
CA GLY A 121 6.05 -2.00 -2.58
C GLY A 121 6.00 -1.41 -3.99
N SER A 122 6.81 -0.39 -4.27
CA SER A 122 6.91 0.23 -5.59
C SER A 122 7.32 -0.76 -6.68
N PHE A 123 8.31 -1.63 -6.45
CA PHE A 123 8.65 -2.67 -7.43
C PHE A 123 7.53 -3.70 -7.60
N THR A 124 6.81 -4.03 -6.54
CA THR A 124 5.62 -4.90 -6.63
C THR A 124 4.55 -4.25 -7.48
N HIS A 125 4.31 -2.94 -7.31
CA HIS A 125 3.38 -2.17 -8.13
C HIS A 125 3.72 -2.31 -9.63
N PHE A 126 4.94 -1.93 -10.02
CA PHE A 126 5.37 -2.03 -11.42
C PHE A 126 5.40 -3.46 -11.97
N PHE A 127 5.71 -4.45 -11.13
CA PHE A 127 5.64 -5.85 -11.51
C PHE A 127 4.19 -6.26 -11.83
N LEU A 128 3.23 -5.87 -11.00
CA LEU A 128 1.82 -6.16 -11.23
C LEU A 128 1.31 -5.41 -12.46
N ASP A 129 1.68 -4.13 -12.63
CA ASP A 129 1.43 -3.38 -13.87
C ASP A 129 1.83 -4.18 -15.10
N HIS A 130 3.08 -4.61 -15.15
CA HIS A 130 3.60 -5.35 -16.28
C HIS A 130 2.90 -6.72 -16.47
N LEU A 131 2.63 -7.44 -15.38
CA LEU A 131 1.97 -8.75 -15.41
C LEU A 131 0.55 -8.69 -16.01
N PHE A 132 -0.17 -7.61 -15.72
CA PHE A 132 -1.60 -7.48 -16.04
C PHE A 132 -1.89 -6.62 -17.28
N GLU A 133 -0.98 -5.72 -17.67
CA GLU A 133 -1.16 -4.81 -18.80
C GLU A 133 -0.66 -5.40 -20.14
N GLU A 134 0.39 -6.24 -20.12
CA GLU A 134 1.03 -6.71 -21.36
C GLU A 134 0.62 -8.11 -21.84
N ASN A 135 -0.08 -8.94 -21.05
CA ASN A 135 -0.41 -10.34 -21.43
C ASN A 135 -1.84 -10.81 -21.06
N GLY A 136 -2.89 -10.10 -21.50
CA GLY A 136 -4.27 -10.53 -21.21
C GLY A 136 -5.37 -9.86 -22.03
N LYS A 137 -5.30 -9.92 -23.37
CA LYS A 137 -6.25 -9.31 -24.32
C LYS A 137 -7.63 -10.00 -24.35
N THR A 138 -8.38 -9.95 -23.25
CA THR A 138 -9.85 -10.08 -23.32
C THR A 138 -10.47 -8.80 -22.77
N THR A 139 -11.50 -8.29 -23.44
CA THR A 139 -12.16 -7.01 -23.11
C THR A 139 -12.61 -6.93 -21.65
N THR A 140 -13.01 -8.06 -21.07
CA THR A 140 -13.40 -8.20 -19.67
C THR A 140 -12.22 -8.04 -18.70
N TYR A 141 -11.05 -8.58 -19.05
CA TYR A 141 -9.84 -8.52 -18.21
C TYR A 141 -9.24 -7.11 -18.24
N THR A 142 -9.24 -6.45 -19.40
CA THR A 142 -8.92 -5.02 -19.52
C THR A 142 -9.84 -4.15 -18.66
N TRP A 143 -11.14 -4.46 -18.56
CA TRP A 143 -12.09 -3.66 -17.77
C TRP A 143 -11.92 -3.84 -16.25
N ILE A 144 -11.69 -5.06 -15.77
CA ILE A 144 -11.47 -5.34 -14.33
C ILE A 144 -10.16 -4.74 -13.84
N LEU A 145 -9.18 -4.62 -14.74
CA LEU A 145 -7.83 -4.22 -14.41
C LEU A 145 -7.60 -2.74 -14.68
N SER A 146 -8.14 -2.14 -15.74
CA SER A 146 -7.93 -0.73 -16.10
C SER A 146 -8.30 0.24 -14.98
N THR A 147 -7.31 0.68 -14.22
CA THR A 147 -7.33 1.97 -13.51
C THR A 147 -6.17 2.88 -13.93
N GLY A 148 -5.54 2.63 -15.08
CA GLY A 148 -4.34 3.37 -15.47
C GLY A 148 -4.05 3.50 -16.94
N TRP A 149 -3.33 4.60 -17.18
CA TRP A 149 -2.87 5.26 -18.40
C TRP A 149 -3.83 5.29 -19.59
N TRP A 150 -4.26 6.50 -19.91
CA TRP A 150 -5.11 6.80 -21.05
C TRP A 150 -4.37 7.79 -21.94
N GLN A 151 -4.28 7.52 -23.24
CA GLN A 151 -3.73 8.48 -24.23
C GLN A 151 -4.52 9.80 -24.30
N SER A 152 -5.69 9.85 -23.66
CA SER A 152 -6.58 11.01 -23.55
C SER A 152 -7.11 11.09 -22.13
N ARG A 153 -7.85 12.15 -21.76
CA ARG A 153 -8.39 12.31 -20.39
C ARG A 153 -9.01 11.01 -19.88
N ALA A 154 -8.46 10.47 -18.80
CA ALA A 154 -8.98 9.27 -18.16
C ALA A 154 -10.49 9.46 -17.86
N PRO A 155 -11.39 8.58 -18.38
CA PRO A 155 -12.81 8.63 -18.07
C PRO A 155 -13.05 8.07 -16.65
N VAL A 156 -12.41 8.69 -15.66
CA VAL A 156 -12.54 8.33 -14.25
C VAL A 156 -13.96 8.66 -13.83
N ASN A 157 -14.76 7.62 -13.61
CA ASN A 157 -16.09 7.75 -13.05
C ASN A 157 -15.96 8.11 -11.55
N PRO A 158 -16.49 9.25 -11.09
CA PRO A 158 -16.47 9.62 -9.66
C PRO A 158 -17.09 8.55 -8.76
N ASP A 159 -18.10 7.83 -9.23
CA ASP A 159 -18.74 6.73 -8.49
C ASP A 159 -17.74 5.59 -8.23
N ALA A 160 -16.88 5.29 -9.21
CA ALA A 160 -15.84 4.29 -9.07
C ALA A 160 -14.81 4.72 -8.02
N VAL A 161 -14.46 6.01 -7.96
CA VAL A 161 -13.57 6.55 -6.91
C VAL A 161 -14.18 6.36 -5.53
N VAL A 162 -15.47 6.68 -5.36
CA VAL A 162 -16.18 6.49 -4.08
C VAL A 162 -16.18 5.03 -3.66
N VAL A 163 -16.51 4.12 -4.58
CA VAL A 163 -16.54 2.67 -4.30
C VAL A 163 -15.15 2.16 -3.93
N VAL A 164 -14.12 2.54 -4.67
CA VAL A 164 -12.73 2.12 -4.38
C VAL A 164 -12.28 2.66 -3.02
N VAL A 165 -12.51 3.94 -2.72
CA VAL A 165 -12.17 4.53 -1.41
C VAL A 165 -12.89 3.79 -0.29
N PHE A 166 -14.17 3.49 -0.45
CA PHE A 166 -14.94 2.72 0.53
C PHE A 166 -14.36 1.31 0.74
N LEU A 167 -14.03 0.60 -0.32
CA LEU A 167 -13.43 -0.74 -0.25
C LEU A 167 -12.05 -0.71 0.41
N CYS A 168 -11.20 0.25 0.04
CA CYS A 168 -9.89 0.44 0.65
C CYS A 168 -10.01 0.77 2.14
N ALA A 169 -10.96 1.64 2.52
CA ALA A 169 -11.24 1.97 3.91
C ALA A 169 -11.71 0.73 4.70
N CYS A 170 -12.59 -0.10 4.12
CA CYS A 170 -13.03 -1.34 4.74
C CYS A 170 -11.89 -2.35 4.92
N LEU A 171 -11.04 -2.52 3.91
CA LEU A 171 -9.93 -3.47 3.94
C LEU A 171 -8.83 -3.04 4.90
N ILE A 172 -8.44 -1.76 4.87
CA ILE A 172 -7.49 -1.20 5.83
C ILE A 172 -8.10 -1.25 7.24
N GLY A 173 -9.36 -0.84 7.41
CA GLY A 173 -10.05 -0.90 8.70
C GLY A 173 -10.14 -2.33 9.27
N GLY A 174 -10.48 -3.30 8.43
CA GLY A 174 -10.48 -4.73 8.78
C GLY A 174 -9.08 -5.23 9.14
N PHE A 175 -8.05 -4.82 8.41
CA PHE A 175 -6.66 -5.14 8.74
C PHE A 175 -6.28 -4.62 10.12
N PHE A 176 -6.62 -3.37 10.43
CA PHE A 176 -6.41 -2.79 11.76
C PHE A 176 -7.22 -3.52 12.83
N TYR A 177 -8.48 -3.86 12.57
CA TYR A 177 -9.32 -4.60 13.52
C TYR A 177 -8.72 -5.97 13.87
N LEU A 178 -8.21 -6.70 12.89
CA LEU A 178 -7.61 -8.03 13.08
C LEU A 178 -6.23 -7.98 13.73
N ASN A 179 -5.44 -6.94 13.45
CA ASN A 179 -4.05 -6.81 13.93
C ASN A 179 -3.89 -5.84 15.10
N ARG A 180 -5.01 -5.35 15.65
CA ARG A 180 -5.02 -4.51 16.85
C ARG A 180 -4.39 -5.26 18.01
N ALA A 181 -3.57 -4.55 18.79
CA ALA A 181 -3.02 -5.10 20.02
C ALA A 181 -4.17 -5.37 21.01
N ASN A 182 -4.59 -6.63 21.13
CA ASN A 182 -5.55 -7.06 22.12
C ASN A 182 -4.82 -7.35 23.43
N ALA A 183 -5.12 -6.57 24.48
CA ALA A 183 -4.68 -6.84 25.85
C ALA A 183 -5.04 -8.28 26.32
N SER A 184 -6.04 -8.92 25.69
CA SER A 184 -6.49 -10.28 26.01
C SER A 184 -5.55 -11.41 25.58
N ASN A 185 -4.64 -11.20 24.61
CA ASN A 185 -3.74 -12.27 24.15
C ASN A 185 -2.45 -12.40 24.99
N SER A 186 -2.13 -11.38 25.80
CA SER A 186 -1.02 -11.46 26.76
C SER A 186 -1.30 -12.48 27.88
N ILE A 187 -2.56 -12.70 28.23
CA ILE A 187 -2.96 -13.62 29.31
C ILE A 187 -2.88 -15.09 28.86
N LYS A 188 -3.17 -15.39 27.59
CA LYS A 188 -3.11 -16.78 27.08
C LYS A 188 -1.69 -17.31 26.85
N LYS A 189 -0.71 -16.47 26.52
CA LYS A 189 0.69 -16.91 26.40
C LYS A 189 1.38 -17.17 27.75
N SER A 190 0.93 -16.52 28.83
CA SER A 190 1.41 -16.78 30.19
C SER A 190 0.99 -18.16 30.73
N HIS A 191 -0.16 -18.69 30.29
CA HIS A 191 -0.69 -19.95 30.82
C HIS A 191 -0.19 -21.22 30.12
N ILE A 192 0.31 -21.12 28.88
CA ILE A 192 0.82 -22.30 28.14
C ILE A 192 2.29 -22.59 28.46
N SER A 193 3.10 -21.57 28.80
CA SER A 193 4.50 -21.79 29.22
C SER A 193 4.67 -22.23 30.68
N GLN A 194 3.60 -22.32 31.47
CA GLN A 194 3.63 -22.91 32.83
C GLN A 194 3.14 -24.36 32.88
N CYS A 195 2.70 -24.93 31.76
CA CYS A 195 2.21 -26.32 31.71
C CYS A 195 3.21 -27.33 31.11
N PHE A 196 4.42 -26.88 30.78
CA PHE A 196 5.56 -27.72 30.46
C PHE A 196 6.71 -27.36 31.42
N LEU A 197 6.52 -27.78 32.68
CA LEU A 197 7.62 -28.05 33.61
C LEU A 197 8.19 -29.43 33.28
#